data_AF-A0A924J4I9-F1
#
_entry.id   AF-A0A924J4I9-F1
#
_cell.length_a   1.000
_cell.length_b   1.000
_cell.length_c   1.000
_cell.angle_alpha   90.00
_cell.angle_beta   90.00
_cell.angle_gamma   90.00
#
_symmetry.space_group_name_H-M   'P 1'
#
loop_
_entity.id
_entity.type
_entity.pdbx_description
1 polymer ?
#
loop_
_entity_poly.entity_id
_entity_poly.type
_entity_poly.pdbx_seq_one_letter_code
_entity_poly.pdbx_strand_id
1 'polypeptide(L)'
;MSEPTSTGASQSIGDKPISGQGQQLSAQLRSWLASLIERDGSDLHLKVGRAPTIRVSGDLVSLDHPALKAEDLSALAEQIMPQRYLKEFQQTREADFAIGVSGIGRFRVNAYQQRGTVAF
;
A
#
# COMPACT_ATOMS: atom_id res chain seq x y z
N MET A 1 38.70 -10.26 -45.79
CA MET A 1 37.24 -10.38 -45.96
C MET A 1 36.81 -11.66 -45.26
N SER A 2 35.70 -11.62 -44.51
CA SER A 2 35.09 -12.71 -43.69
C SER A 2 35.78 -12.91 -42.32
N GLU A 3 35.15 -12.84 -41.14
CA GLU A 3 33.78 -12.63 -40.64
C GLU A 3 33.88 -11.98 -39.24
N PRO A 4 32.92 -11.18 -38.76
CA PRO A 4 32.76 -10.96 -37.32
C PRO A 4 31.74 -11.94 -36.74
N THR A 5 32.19 -12.83 -35.85
CA THR A 5 31.34 -13.70 -35.04
C THR A 5 30.53 -12.86 -34.03
N SER A 6 29.23 -12.80 -34.25
CA SER A 6 28.25 -12.28 -33.29
C SER A 6 28.00 -13.33 -32.21
N THR A 7 28.57 -13.14 -31.02
CA THR A 7 28.27 -13.97 -29.84
C THR A 7 27.26 -13.25 -28.96
N GLY A 8 26.02 -13.73 -29.03
CA GLY A 8 25.23 -14.18 -27.87
C GLY A 8 25.00 -13.18 -26.75
N ALA A 9 23.82 -12.56 -26.78
CA ALA A 9 23.20 -11.91 -25.64
C ALA A 9 23.11 -12.84 -24.42
N SER A 10 23.49 -12.31 -23.25
CA SER A 10 22.95 -12.75 -21.96
C SER A 10 22.75 -11.52 -21.11
N GLN A 11 21.66 -10.80 -21.37
CA GLN A 11 21.20 -9.75 -20.46
C GLN A 11 20.62 -10.46 -19.23
N SER A 12 21.31 -10.29 -18.11
CA SER A 12 20.79 -10.61 -16.79
C SER A 12 19.41 -9.99 -16.63
N ILE A 13 18.42 -10.83 -16.34
CA ILE A 13 17.05 -10.42 -16.03
C ILE A 13 17.14 -9.53 -14.79
N GLY A 14 17.02 -8.24 -15.01
CA GLY A 14 17.11 -7.24 -13.95
C GLY A 14 15.98 -7.42 -12.94
N ASP A 15 16.35 -7.31 -11.66
CA ASP A 15 15.52 -6.67 -10.64
C ASP A 15 15.20 -5.24 -11.11
N LYS A 16 14.31 -5.12 -12.08
CA LYS A 16 13.74 -3.83 -12.43
C LYS A 16 12.79 -3.49 -11.29
N PRO A 17 13.05 -2.47 -10.47
CA PRO A 17 11.98 -1.91 -9.68
C PRO A 17 10.89 -1.56 -10.68
N ILE A 18 9.70 -2.10 -10.45
CA ILE A 18 8.46 -1.63 -11.08
C ILE A 18 8.37 -0.15 -10.75
N SER A 19 8.92 0.68 -11.63
CA SER A 19 8.83 2.13 -11.62
C SER A 19 7.40 2.52 -11.99
N GLY A 20 6.48 2.24 -11.07
CA GLY A 20 5.32 3.09 -10.92
C GLY A 20 5.84 4.43 -10.43
N GLN A 21 5.41 5.50 -11.10
CA GLN A 21 5.49 6.89 -10.62
C GLN A 21 5.48 6.90 -9.09
N GLY A 22 6.53 7.42 -8.45
CA GLY A 22 6.69 7.39 -7.01
C GLY A 22 5.42 7.88 -6.33
N GLN A 23 4.62 6.94 -5.82
CA GLN A 23 3.31 7.26 -5.27
C GLN A 23 3.58 7.96 -3.94
N GLN A 24 3.49 9.29 -3.96
CA GLN A 24 3.85 10.11 -2.82
C GLN A 24 2.82 9.87 -1.72
N LEU A 25 3.19 9.02 -0.76
CA LEU A 25 2.36 8.73 0.41
C LEU A 25 2.28 9.94 1.32
N SER A 26 1.12 10.15 1.93
CA SER A 26 0.92 11.25 2.87
C SER A 26 1.83 11.06 4.08
N ALA A 27 2.29 12.18 4.66
CA ALA A 27 3.10 12.15 5.88
C ALA A 27 2.36 11.39 7.01
N GLN A 28 1.04 11.50 7.05
CA GLN A 28 0.19 10.84 8.02
C GLN A 28 0.20 9.31 7.88
N LEU A 29 -0.02 8.77 6.67
CA LEU A 29 0.04 7.33 6.45
C LEU A 29 1.44 6.79 6.75
N ARG A 30 2.49 7.51 6.32
CA ARG A 30 3.88 7.12 6.62
C ARG A 30 4.13 7.06 8.13
N SER A 31 3.60 8.00 8.90
CA SER A 31 3.70 8.00 10.37
C SER A 31 2.99 6.80 10.99
N TRP A 32 1.78 6.45 10.54
CA TRP A 32 1.08 5.26 11.05
C TRP A 32 1.80 3.96 10.73
N LEU A 33 2.35 3.84 9.51
CA LEU A 33 3.15 2.68 9.10
C LEU A 33 4.48 2.60 9.87
N ALA A 34 5.11 3.74 10.16
CA ALA A 34 6.29 3.78 11.03
C ALA A 34 5.94 3.29 12.45
N SER A 35 4.86 3.80 13.04
CA SER A 35 4.39 3.36 14.36
C SER A 35 4.00 1.88 14.40
N LEU A 36 3.50 1.32 13.29
CA LEU A 36 3.25 -0.11 13.17
C LEU A 36 4.56 -0.91 13.34
N ILE A 37 5.62 -0.53 12.61
CA ILE A 37 6.92 -1.21 12.67
C ILE A 37 7.62 -0.98 14.02
N GLU A 38 7.61 0.26 14.54
CA GLU A 38 8.23 0.60 15.83
C GLU A 38 7.65 -0.19 17.01
N ARG A 39 6.40 -0.64 16.88
CA ARG A 39 5.67 -1.38 17.93
C ARG A 39 5.59 -2.88 17.63
N ASP A 40 6.37 -3.38 16.67
CA ASP A 40 6.34 -4.79 16.22
C ASP A 40 4.92 -5.27 15.88
N GLY A 41 4.12 -4.38 15.30
CA GLY A 41 2.75 -4.66 14.93
C GLY A 41 2.65 -5.39 13.59
N SER A 42 1.62 -6.22 13.44
CA SER A 42 1.42 -7.06 12.27
C SER A 42 0.52 -6.42 11.21
N ASP A 43 -0.44 -5.58 11.60
CA ASP A 43 -1.44 -4.99 10.70
C ASP A 43 -1.84 -3.59 11.13
N LEU A 44 -2.18 -2.76 10.15
CA LEU A 44 -2.82 -1.45 10.33
C LEU A 44 -4.23 -1.52 9.74
N HIS A 45 -5.23 -1.29 10.58
CA HIS A 45 -6.65 -1.28 10.21
C HIS A 45 -7.15 0.16 10.14
N LEU A 46 -7.82 0.50 9.04
CA LEU A 46 -8.36 1.84 8.79
C LEU A 46 -9.85 1.73 8.44
N LYS A 47 -10.71 2.27 9.32
CA LYS A 47 -12.16 2.19 9.19
C LYS A 47 -12.85 3.47 9.62
N VAL A 48 -13.91 3.84 8.90
CA VAL A 48 -14.74 5.00 9.23
C VAL A 48 -15.27 4.91 10.66
N GLY A 49 -15.21 6.02 11.39
CA GLY A 49 -15.68 6.15 12.77
C GLY A 49 -14.72 5.59 13.81
N ARG A 50 -13.51 5.17 13.42
CA ARG A 50 -12.48 4.70 14.34
C ARG A 50 -11.15 5.40 14.09
N ALA A 51 -10.35 5.54 15.14
CA ALA A 51 -8.96 5.91 14.99
C ALA A 51 -8.20 4.80 14.22
N PRO A 52 -7.15 5.14 13.48
CA PRO A 52 -6.20 4.16 12.93
C PRO A 52 -5.78 3.20 14.04
N THR A 53 -5.87 1.91 13.77
CA THR A 53 -5.65 0.89 14.80
C THR A 53 -4.63 -0.11 14.30
N ILE A 54 -3.58 -0.36 15.08
CA ILE A 54 -2.59 -1.37 14.78
C ILE A 54 -2.85 -2.64 15.59
N ARG A 55 -2.47 -3.79 15.06
CA ARG A 55 -2.45 -5.06 15.80
C ARG A 55 -1.04 -5.32 16.31
N VAL A 56 -0.85 -5.40 17.61
CA VAL A 56 0.44 -5.66 18.27
C VAL A 56 0.31 -6.90 19.14
N SER A 57 1.08 -7.95 18.86
CA SER A 57 1.03 -9.22 19.61
C SER A 57 -0.38 -9.83 19.76
N GLY A 58 -1.27 -9.57 18.81
CA GLY A 58 -2.66 -10.03 18.82
C GLY A 58 -3.68 -9.00 19.32
N ASP A 59 -3.24 -7.96 20.03
CA ASP A 59 -4.11 -6.92 20.58
C ASP A 59 -4.28 -5.73 19.65
N LEU A 60 -5.48 -5.15 19.64
CA LEU A 60 -5.79 -3.96 18.86
C LEU A 60 -5.48 -2.69 19.67
N VAL A 61 -4.54 -1.88 19.16
CA VAL A 61 -4.09 -0.63 19.78
C VAL A 61 -4.41 0.53 18.85
N SER A 62 -5.29 1.43 19.27
CA SER A 62 -5.59 2.65 18.53
C SER A 62 -4.43 3.65 18.64
N LEU A 63 -4.07 4.25 17.51
CA LEU A 63 -3.10 5.35 17.46
C LEU A 63 -3.78 6.66 17.88
N ASP A 64 -2.98 7.63 18.32
CA ASP A 64 -3.46 8.95 18.71
C ASP A 64 -3.84 9.77 17.47
N HIS A 65 -5.09 9.63 17.04
CA HIS A 65 -5.67 10.34 15.92
C HIS A 65 -7.20 10.37 16.05
N PRO A 66 -7.87 11.43 15.59
CA PRO A 66 -9.33 11.47 15.52
C PRO A 66 -9.92 10.29 14.73
N ALA A 67 -11.21 10.02 14.96
CA ALA A 67 -11.93 9.03 14.16
C ALA A 67 -11.88 9.39 12.67
N LEU A 68 -11.52 8.42 11.84
CA LEU A 68 -11.42 8.57 10.39
C LEU A 68 -12.79 8.78 9.78
N LYS A 69 -12.89 9.69 8.83
CA LYS A 69 -14.11 9.94 8.06
C LYS A 69 -14.10 9.16 6.75
N ALA A 70 -15.25 9.10 6.08
CA ALA A 70 -15.37 8.41 4.80
C ALA A 70 -14.53 9.08 3.71
N GLU A 71 -14.44 10.41 3.75
CA GLU A 71 -13.66 11.21 2.82
C GLU A 71 -12.15 10.94 2.98
N ASP A 72 -11.67 10.80 4.22
CA ASP A 72 -10.26 10.49 4.52
C ASP A 72 -9.84 9.17 3.89
N LEU A 73 -10.66 8.13 4.02
CA LEU A 73 -10.37 6.79 3.48
C LEU A 73 -10.53 6.72 1.97
N SER A 74 -11.45 7.51 1.41
CA SER A 74 -11.64 7.59 -0.05
C SER A 74 -10.44 8.28 -0.70
N ALA A 75 -9.99 9.41 -0.14
CA ALA A 75 -8.77 10.10 -0.56
C ALA A 75 -7.54 9.21 -0.39
N LEU A 76 -7.46 8.43 0.69
CA LEU A 76 -6.39 7.47 0.89
C LEU A 76 -6.39 6.39 -0.21
N ALA A 77 -7.56 5.86 -0.57
CA ALA A 77 -7.69 4.85 -1.62
C ALA A 77 -7.18 5.39 -2.96
N GLU A 78 -7.61 6.57 -3.36
CA GLU A 78 -7.15 7.24 -4.57
C GLU A 78 -5.63 7.52 -4.54
N GLN A 79 -5.11 7.84 -3.36
CA GLN A 79 -3.69 8.09 -3.17
C GLN A 79 -2.83 6.83 -3.33
N ILE A 80 -3.24 5.69 -2.77
CA ILE A 80 -2.38 4.50 -2.67
C ILE A 80 -2.70 3.40 -3.68
N MET A 81 -3.91 3.40 -4.25
CA MET A 81 -4.35 2.36 -5.17
C MET A 81 -3.82 2.64 -6.58
N PRO A 82 -3.02 1.74 -7.18
CA PRO A 82 -2.60 1.90 -8.56
C PRO A 82 -3.80 1.82 -9.52
N GLN A 83 -3.76 2.59 -10.61
CA GLN A 83 -4.84 2.68 -11.61
C GLN A 83 -5.34 1.32 -12.12
N ARG A 84 -4.45 0.32 -12.23
CA ARG A 84 -4.80 -1.04 -12.65
C ARG A 84 -5.78 -1.74 -11.71
N TYR A 85 -5.71 -1.46 -10.40
CA TYR A 85 -6.60 -2.01 -9.39
C TYR A 85 -7.87 -1.19 -9.19
N LEU A 86 -7.87 0.07 -9.64
CA LEU A 86 -9.05 0.94 -9.53
C LEU A 86 -10.25 0.39 -10.32
N LYS A 87 -9.99 -0.21 -11.49
CA LYS A 87 -11.03 -0.88 -12.28
C LYS A 87 -11.59 -2.11 -11.56
N GLU A 88 -10.72 -2.92 -10.97
CA GLU A 88 -11.12 -4.09 -10.19
C GLU A 88 -11.97 -3.67 -8.98
N PHE A 89 -11.48 -2.72 -8.19
CA PHE A 89 -12.16 -2.18 -7.03
C PHE A 89 -13.56 -1.63 -7.35
N GLN A 90 -13.72 -0.94 -8.49
CA GLN A 90 -15.04 -0.45 -8.92
C GLN A 90 -16.04 -1.57 -9.20
N GLN A 91 -15.57 -2.73 -9.68
CA GLN A 91 -16.40 -3.87 -10.04
C GLN A 91 -16.66 -4.80 -8.85
N THR A 92 -15.61 -5.15 -8.12
CA THR A 92 -15.64 -6.17 -7.05
C THR A 92 -15.84 -5.57 -5.67
N ARG A 93 -15.61 -4.25 -5.52
CA ARG A 93 -15.56 -3.54 -4.24
C ARG A 93 -14.39 -3.95 -3.36
N GLU A 94 -13.40 -4.64 -3.92
CA GLU A 94 -12.20 -5.10 -3.22
C GLU A 94 -10.96 -4.99 -4.13
N ALA A 95 -9.79 -4.77 -3.54
CA ALA A 95 -8.52 -4.76 -4.24
C ALA A 95 -7.38 -5.20 -3.31
N ASP A 96 -6.51 -6.06 -3.81
CA ASP A 96 -5.32 -6.54 -3.09
C ASP A 96 -4.05 -6.18 -3.88
N PHE A 97 -3.20 -5.39 -3.25
CA PHE A 97 -1.95 -4.93 -3.86
C PHE A 97 -0.88 -4.71 -2.80
N ALA A 98 0.34 -4.40 -3.25
CA ALA A 98 1.44 -4.07 -2.35
C ALA A 98 1.97 -2.68 -2.66
N ILE A 99 2.34 -1.95 -1.60
CA ILE A 99 3.02 -0.66 -1.68
C ILE A 99 4.41 -0.78 -1.06
N GLY A 100 5.40 -0.15 -1.69
CA GLY A 100 6.73 0.01 -1.14
C GLY A 100 6.88 1.42 -0.55
N VAL A 101 7.32 1.51 0.70
CA VAL A 101 7.52 2.76 1.41
C VAL A 101 9.00 2.93 1.70
N SER A 102 9.65 3.84 0.97
CA SER A 102 11.08 4.10 1.13
C SER A 102 11.41 4.45 2.59
N GLY A 103 12.39 3.73 3.15
CA GLY A 103 12.84 3.87 4.53
C GLY A 103 11.98 3.18 5.59
N ILE A 104 10.87 2.52 5.22
CA ILE A 104 10.00 1.80 6.17
C ILE A 104 9.89 0.32 5.80
N GLY A 105 9.50 0.01 4.57
CA GLY A 105 9.31 -1.39 4.15
C GLY A 105 8.24 -1.56 3.07
N ARG A 106 7.83 -2.82 2.84
CA ARG A 106 6.78 -3.18 1.89
C ARG A 106 5.55 -3.69 2.64
N PHE A 107 4.38 -3.19 2.28
CA PHE A 107 3.11 -3.54 2.92
C PHE A 107 2.14 -4.12 1.89
N ARG A 108 1.41 -5.16 2.29
CA ARG A 108 0.23 -5.64 1.56
C ARG A 108 -0.97 -4.81 2.01
N VAL A 109 -1.72 -4.31 1.05
CA VAL A 109 -2.90 -3.49 1.25
C VAL A 109 -4.08 -4.27 0.72
N ASN A 110 -5.05 -4.53 1.60
CA ASN A 110 -6.36 -5.03 1.22
C ASN A 110 -7.35 -3.88 1.36
N ALA A 111 -7.79 -3.32 0.24
CA ALA A 111 -8.82 -2.29 0.23
C ALA A 111 -10.16 -2.93 -0.05
N TYR A 112 -11.20 -2.60 0.71
CA TYR A 112 -12.55 -3.11 0.49
C TYR A 112 -13.62 -2.06 0.80
N GLN A 113 -14.81 -2.19 0.21
CA GLN A 113 -15.95 -1.32 0.52
C GLN A 113 -16.97 -2.07 1.38
N GLN A 114 -17.20 -1.58 2.60
CA GLN A 114 -18.21 -2.12 3.51
C GLN A 114 -19.26 -1.05 3.80
N ARG A 115 -20.55 -1.37 3.60
CA ARG A 115 -21.68 -0.47 3.89
C ARG A 115 -21.55 0.91 3.22
N GLY A 116 -21.02 0.94 2.00
CA GLY A 116 -20.84 2.17 1.22
C GLY A 116 -19.55 2.93 1.51
N THR A 117 -18.75 2.55 2.50
CA THR A 117 -17.48 3.22 2.84
C THR A 117 -16.27 2.35 2.58
N VAL A 118 -15.15 2.95 2.14
CA VAL A 118 -13.86 2.28 1.96
C VAL A 118 -13.23 1.96 3.32
N ALA A 119 -12.56 0.81 3.42
CA ALA A 119 -11.76 0.39 4.56
C ALA A 119 -10.50 -0.35 4.08
N PHE A 120 -9.51 -0.41 4.98
CA PHE A 120 -8.24 -1.11 4.79
C PHE A 120 -7.92 -1.97 6.01
#